data_AF-A0A5C7GH25-F1
#
_entry.id   AF-A0A5C7GH25-F1
#
_cell.length_a   1.000
_cell.length_b   1.000
_cell.length_c   1.000
_cell.angle_alpha   90.00
_cell.angle_beta   90.00
_cell.angle_gamma   90.00
#
_symmetry.space_group_name_H-M   'P 1'
#
loop_
_entity.id
_entity.type
_entity.pdbx_description
1 polymer ?
#
loop_
_entity_poly.entity_id
_entity_poly.type
_entity_poly.pdbx_seq_one_letter_code
_entity_poly.pdbx_strand_id
1 'polypeptide(L)'
;MKYGIASIILAITGICLIVWINYEFSQNYMEFASKFEAEGGVTPSVVMTNWINRSIAIGISLFGLALGIKSYRIEKKIGIIGIILSILLLILVFFPIWPYLISE
;
A
#
# COMPACT_ATOMS: atom_id res chain seq x y z
N MET A 1 -15.10 6.60 19.46
CA MET A 1 -13.70 6.20 19.76
C MET A 1 -13.30 4.95 19.00
N LYS A 2 -14.03 3.83 19.13
CA LYS A 2 -13.71 2.55 18.46
C LYS A 2 -13.43 2.70 16.95
N TYR A 3 -14.27 3.44 16.22
CA TYR A 3 -14.09 3.64 14.77
C TYR A 3 -12.86 4.48 14.38
N GLY A 4 -12.52 5.51 15.17
CA GLY A 4 -11.36 6.36 14.90
C GLY A 4 -10.05 5.62 15.12
N ILE A 5 -9.95 4.88 16.23
CA ILE A 5 -8.78 4.03 16.52
C ILE A 5 -8.68 2.91 15.47
N ALA A 6 -9.80 2.26 15.12
CA ALA A 6 -9.82 1.24 14.09
C ALA A 6 -9.33 1.79 12.73
N SER A 7 -9.80 2.98 12.32
CA SER A 7 -9.34 3.66 11.10
C SER A 7 -7.83 3.88 11.09
N ILE A 8 -7.25 4.35 12.21
CA ILE A 8 -5.80 4.57 12.35
C ILE A 8 -5.03 3.26 12.23
N ILE A 9 -5.44 2.23 12.97
CA ILE A 9 -4.78 0.91 12.91
C ILE A 9 -4.82 0.36 11.49
N LEU A 10 -5.97 0.44 10.83
CA LEU A 10 -6.16 -0.08 9.48
C LEU A 10 -5.27 0.66 8.47
N ALA A 11 -5.17 1.99 8.58
CA ALA A 11 -4.31 2.79 7.73
C ALA A 11 -2.82 2.49 7.96
N ILE A 12 -2.36 2.35 9.21
CA ILE A 12 -0.97 1.99 9.53
C ILE A 12 -0.64 0.61 8.98
N THR A 13 -1.50 -0.39 9.19
CA THR A 13 -1.32 -1.74 8.63
C THR A 13 -1.21 -1.70 7.11
N GLY A 14 -2.06 -0.91 6.44
CA GLY A 14 -1.98 -0.73 4.99
C GLY A 14 -0.67 -0.06 4.54
N ILE A 15 -0.15 0.92 5.29
CA ILE A 15 1.14 1.57 5.00
C ILE A 15 2.28 0.56 5.14
N CYS A 16 2.30 -0.23 6.22
CA CYS A 16 3.30 -1.29 6.37
C CYS A 16 3.23 -2.30 5.22
N LEU A 17 2.02 -2.68 4.81
CA LEU A 17 1.79 -3.59 3.70
C LEU A 17 2.29 -3.02 2.36
N ILE A 18 2.03 -1.75 2.04
CA ILE A 18 2.50 -1.17 0.77
C ILE A 18 4.02 -1.00 0.73
N VAL A 19 4.65 -0.66 1.86
CA VAL A 19 6.12 -0.62 1.97
C VAL A 19 6.71 -2.00 1.76
N TRP A 20 6.16 -3.02 2.44
CA TRP A 20 6.58 -4.41 2.27
C TRP A 20 6.44 -4.88 0.82
N ILE A 21 5.30 -4.61 0.16
CA ILE A 21 5.08 -4.97 -1.25
C ILE A 21 6.12 -4.34 -2.16
N ASN A 22 6.46 -3.06 -1.95
CA ASN A 22 7.48 -2.41 -2.79
C ASN A 22 8.88 -3.01 -2.55
N TYR A 23 9.21 -3.39 -1.32
CA TYR A 23 10.47 -4.07 -0.99
C TYR A 23 10.54 -5.50 -1.57
N GLU A 24 9.48 -6.28 -1.41
CA GLU A 24 9.41 -7.63 -1.98
C GLU A 24 9.45 -7.57 -3.50
N PHE A 25 8.76 -6.60 -4.10
CA PHE A 25 8.82 -6.37 -5.55
C PHE A 25 10.22 -5.96 -6.00
N SER A 26 10.95 -5.13 -5.26
CA SER A 26 12.32 -4.75 -5.66
C SER A 26 13.28 -5.94 -5.62
N GLN A 27 13.21 -6.77 -4.57
CA GLN A 27 14.01 -8.00 -4.46
C GLN A 27 13.71 -8.97 -5.60
N ASN A 28 12.43 -9.27 -5.80
CA ASN A 28 11.98 -10.12 -6.89
C ASN A 28 12.42 -9.54 -8.23
N TYR A 29 12.21 -8.24 -8.47
CA TYR A 29 12.58 -7.60 -9.73
C TYR A 29 14.07 -7.70 -10.03
N MET A 30 14.97 -7.57 -9.04
CA MET A 30 16.41 -7.78 -9.25
C MET A 30 16.74 -9.22 -9.64
N GLU A 31 16.15 -10.20 -8.94
CA GLU A 31 16.32 -11.62 -9.27
C GLU A 31 15.75 -11.93 -10.66
N PHE A 32 14.62 -11.32 -11.02
CA PHE A 32 13.98 -11.50 -12.33
C PHE A 32 14.70 -10.77 -13.46
N ALA A 33 15.23 -9.56 -13.24
CA ALA A 33 15.98 -8.82 -14.25
C ALA A 33 17.23 -9.59 -14.70
N SER A 34 17.96 -10.20 -13.74
CA SER A 34 19.11 -11.05 -14.06
C SER A 34 18.75 -12.30 -14.88
N LYS A 35 17.54 -12.87 -14.68
CA LYS A 35 17.01 -13.99 -15.47
C LYS A 35 16.42 -13.55 -16.81
N PHE A 36 15.86 -12.35 -16.89
CA PHE A 36 15.23 -11.79 -18.09
C PHE A 36 16.23 -11.49 -19.21
N GLU A 37 17.41 -10.95 -18.86
CA GLU A 37 18.51 -10.75 -19.82
C GLU A 37 19.00 -12.08 -20.42
N ALA A 38 18.86 -13.19 -19.68
CA ALA A 38 19.28 -14.51 -20.12
C ALA A 38 18.24 -15.25 -21.00
N GLU A 39 16.93 -15.04 -20.79
CA GLU A 39 15.86 -15.87 -21.39
C GLU A 39 14.86 -15.13 -22.30
N GLY A 40 14.97 -13.81 -22.47
CA GLY A 40 14.41 -13.12 -23.65
C GLY A 40 12.88 -12.93 -23.73
N GLY A 41 12.11 -12.98 -22.64
CA GLY A 41 10.71 -12.56 -22.74
C GLY A 41 9.80 -12.78 -21.53
N VAL A 42 9.24 -11.66 -21.06
CA VAL A 42 8.00 -11.41 -20.29
C VAL A 42 7.58 -12.47 -19.27
N THR A 43 7.72 -12.15 -17.97
CA THR A 43 6.98 -12.82 -16.89
C THR A 43 5.87 -11.92 -16.32
N PRO A 44 4.62 -12.04 -16.82
CA PRO A 44 3.48 -11.25 -16.34
C PRO A 44 3.15 -11.48 -14.85
N SER A 45 3.60 -12.60 -14.25
CA SER A 45 3.21 -13.02 -12.91
C SER A 45 3.63 -12.06 -11.81
N VAL A 46 4.87 -11.54 -11.86
CA VAL A 46 5.41 -10.63 -10.82
C VAL A 46 4.67 -9.28 -10.84
N VAL A 47 4.39 -8.77 -12.04
CA VAL A 47 3.63 -7.54 -12.25
C VAL A 47 2.17 -7.74 -11.82
N MET A 48 1.55 -8.87 -12.17
CA MET A 48 0.17 -9.21 -11.79
C MET A 48 0.01 -9.32 -10.25
N THR A 49 0.94 -10.01 -9.58
CA THR A 49 0.92 -10.16 -8.10
C THR A 49 1.06 -8.81 -7.40
N ASN A 50 1.93 -7.91 -7.90
CA ASN A 50 2.04 -6.55 -7.39
C ASN A 50 0.72 -5.78 -7.53
N TRP A 51 0.02 -5.91 -8.66
CA TRP A 51 -1.29 -5.29 -8.86
C TRP A 51 -2.39 -5.84 -7.93
N ILE A 52 -2.41 -7.14 -7.68
CA ILE A 52 -3.35 -7.76 -6.74
C ILE A 52 -3.10 -7.20 -5.32
N ASN A 53 -1.85 -7.20 -4.89
CA ASN A 53 -1.47 -6.71 -3.57
C ASN A 53 -1.77 -5.21 -3.40
N ARG A 54 -1.53 -4.39 -4.45
CA ARG A 54 -1.93 -2.98 -4.49
C ARG A 54 -3.45 -2.79 -4.42
N SER A 55 -4.23 -3.67 -5.05
CA SER A 55 -5.70 -3.63 -4.99
C SER A 55 -6.22 -3.90 -3.57
N ILE A 56 -5.57 -4.82 -2.83
CA ILE A 56 -5.88 -5.05 -1.41
C ILE A 56 -5.56 -3.79 -0.59
N ALA A 57 -4.42 -3.15 -0.82
CA ALA A 57 -4.05 -1.90 -0.14
C ALA A 57 -5.03 -0.75 -0.43
N ILE A 58 -5.56 -0.65 -1.67
CA ILE A 58 -6.64 0.29 -2.00
C ILE A 58 -7.89 -0.02 -1.16
N GLY A 59 -8.31 -1.30 -1.10
CA GLY A 59 -9.45 -1.72 -0.28
C GLY A 59 -9.30 -1.32 1.20
N ILE A 60 -8.13 -1.56 1.78
CA ILE A 60 -7.77 -1.14 3.14
C ILE A 60 -7.88 0.38 3.28
N SER A 61 -7.32 1.15 2.33
CA SER A 61 -7.37 2.61 2.36
C SER A 61 -8.80 3.17 2.34
N LEU A 62 -9.66 2.63 1.47
CA LEU A 62 -11.06 3.06 1.34
C LEU A 62 -11.86 2.70 2.59
N PHE A 63 -11.62 1.52 3.15
CA PHE A 63 -12.29 1.10 4.38
C PHE A 63 -11.83 1.93 5.59
N GLY A 64 -10.53 2.20 5.71
CA GLY A 64 -9.95 3.09 6.71
C GLY A 64 -10.53 4.49 6.62
N LEU A 65 -10.68 5.02 5.41
CA LEU A 65 -11.25 6.33 5.13
C LEU A 65 -12.73 6.40 5.50
N ALA A 66 -13.52 5.38 5.16
CA ALA A 66 -14.93 5.28 5.55
C ALA A 66 -15.11 5.28 7.07
N LEU A 67 -14.29 4.51 7.80
CA LEU A 67 -14.29 4.49 9.26
C LEU A 67 -13.84 5.83 9.87
N GLY A 68 -12.84 6.48 9.28
CA GLY A 68 -12.34 7.79 9.67
C GLY A 68 -13.41 8.87 9.55
N ILE A 69 -14.09 8.95 8.40
CA ILE A 69 -15.21 9.86 8.15
C ILE A 69 -16.35 9.59 9.13
N LYS A 70 -16.73 8.31 9.32
CA LYS A 70 -17.78 7.94 10.29
C LYS A 70 -17.40 8.39 11.70
N SER A 71 -16.14 8.24 12.11
CA SER A 71 -15.65 8.71 13.41
C SER A 71 -15.68 10.23 13.55
N TYR A 72 -15.32 10.97 12.49
CA TYR A 72 -15.32 12.42 12.48
C TYR A 72 -16.73 12.99 12.62
N ARG A 73 -17.72 12.39 11.93
CA ARG A 73 -19.14 12.79 12.03
C ARG A 73 -19.73 12.62 13.44
N ILE A 74 -19.17 11.73 14.27
CA ILE A 74 -19.59 11.52 15.67
C ILE A 74 -18.74 12.42 16.61
N GLU A 75 -18.27 13.56 16.11
CA GLU A 75 -17.48 14.59 16.82
C GLU A 75 -16.19 14.10 17.49
N LYS A 76 -15.66 12.94 17.07
CA LYS A 76 -14.36 12.46 17.54
C LYS A 76 -13.27 12.96 16.61
N LYS A 77 -12.57 14.03 17.01
CA LYS A 77 -11.43 14.64 16.29
C LYS A 77 -10.35 13.62 15.89
N ILE A 78 -10.17 12.55 16.66
CA ILE A 78 -9.27 11.42 16.35
C ILE A 78 -9.53 10.82 14.95
N GLY A 79 -10.77 10.88 14.46
CA GLY A 79 -11.12 10.41 13.10
C GLY A 79 -10.37 11.14 11.99
N ILE A 80 -9.98 12.41 12.18
CA ILE A 80 -9.19 13.18 11.20
C ILE A 80 -7.85 12.51 10.93
N ILE A 81 -7.18 12.03 11.98
CA ILE A 81 -5.87 11.36 11.85
C ILE A 81 -6.01 10.12 10.98
N GLY A 82 -7.05 9.30 11.22
CA GLY A 82 -7.34 8.14 10.40
C GLY A 82 -7.64 8.47 8.94
N ILE A 83 -8.36 9.58 8.67
CA ILE A 83 -8.60 10.06 7.31
C ILE A 83 -7.29 10.45 6.62
N ILE A 84 -6.46 11.27 7.28
CA ILE A 84 -5.17 11.72 6.73
C ILE A 84 -4.28 10.51 6.41
N LEU A 85 -4.17 9.56 7.33
CA LEU A 85 -3.38 8.34 7.11
C LEU A 85 -3.94 7.48 5.97
N SER A 86 -5.27 7.39 5.82
CA SER A 86 -5.88 6.62 4.73
C SER A 86 -5.66 7.28 3.36
N ILE A 87 -5.67 8.61 3.31
CA ILE A 87 -5.32 9.37 2.10
C ILE A 87 -3.84 9.18 1.76
N LEU A 88 -2.95 9.28 2.76
CA LEU A 88 -1.53 9.03 2.58
C LEU A 88 -1.27 7.61 2.04
N LEU A 89 -1.93 6.60 2.62
CA LEU A 89 -1.88 5.23 2.12
C LEU A 89 -2.31 5.16 0.65
N LEU A 90 -3.44 5.78 0.28
CA LEU A 90 -3.93 5.78 -1.09
C LEU A 90 -2.90 6.37 -2.06
N ILE A 91 -2.24 7.47 -1.69
CA ILE A 91 -1.16 8.08 -2.47
C ILE A 91 0.01 7.10 -2.64
N LEU A 92 0.44 6.45 -1.54
CA LEU A 92 1.55 5.49 -1.56
C LEU A 92 1.26 4.27 -2.44
N VAL A 93 -0.01 3.87 -2.60
CA VAL A 93 -0.36 2.76 -3.49
C VAL A 93 -0.10 3.09 -4.97
N PHE A 94 -0.21 4.35 -5.37
CA PHE A 94 0.09 4.77 -6.75
C PHE A 94 1.54 5.18 -6.95
N PHE A 95 2.27 5.49 -5.87
CA PHE A 95 3.67 5.86 -5.96
C PHE A 95 4.57 4.62 -6.07
N PRO A 96 5.35 4.44 -7.15
CA PRO A 96 6.30 3.34 -7.25
C PRO A 96 7.54 3.67 -6.39
N ILE A 97 7.62 3.08 -5.19
CA ILE A 97 8.76 3.25 -4.29
C ILE A 97 9.92 2.32 -4.68
N TRP A 98 9.58 1.16 -5.25
CA TRP A 98 10.54 0.12 -5.62
C TRP A 98 11.75 0.57 -6.46
N PRO A 99 11.68 1.54 -7.42
CA PRO A 99 12.87 1.93 -8.18
C PRO A 99 13.94 2.59 -7.31
N TYR A 100 13.51 3.28 -6.24
CA TYR A 100 14.41 3.94 -5.29
C TYR A 100 15.05 2.97 -4.30
N LEU A 101 14.56 1.73 -4.21
CA LEU A 101 15.12 0.69 -3.35
C LEU A 101 16.22 -0.13 -4.04
N ILE A 102 16.35 -0.01 -5.36
CA ILE A 102 17.31 -0.79 -6.18
C ILE A 102 18.61 0.00 -6.42
N SER A 103 18.64 1.31 -6.16
CA SER A 103 19.75 2.19 -6.52
C SER A 103 20.95 2.19 -5.55
N GLU A 104 21.25 1.06 -4.90
CA GLU A 104 22.49 0.86 -4.13
C GLU A 104 23.48 -0.04 -4.88
#